data_AF-A0A2E9NG77-F1
#
_entry.id   AF-A0A2E9NG77-F1
#
_cell.length_a   1.000
_cell.length_b   1.000
_cell.length_c   1.000
_cell.angle_alpha   90.00
_cell.angle_beta   90.00
_cell.angle_gamma   90.00
#
_symmetry.space_group_name_H-M   'P 1'
#
loop_
_entity.id
_entity.type
_entity.pdbx_description
1 polymer ?
#
loop_
_entity_poly.entity_id
_entity_poly.type
_entity_poly.pdbx_seq_one_letter_code
_entity_poly.pdbx_strand_id
1 'polypeptide(L)'
;MRAEMQDRLLSRRSQKKLPLTLPDGRRVIRLFPDWGREWPLWESFSERYALAARDLPLSRELAADLHQWNAVWQARDETEPVPEGWIEHGRLLHARMQEQLDELAEVRPDFEMP
;
A
#
# COMPACT_ATOMS: atom_id res chain seq x y z
N MET A 1 12.88 11.74 7.19
CA MET A 1 11.63 11.43 7.93
C MET A 1 11.48 9.91 8.13
N ARG A 2 10.56 9.42 8.98
CA ARG A 2 10.45 7.98 9.37
C ARG A 2 10.45 7.00 8.19
N ALA A 3 9.68 7.28 7.14
CA ALA A 3 9.58 6.44 5.94
C ALA A 3 10.94 6.22 5.25
N GLU A 4 11.75 7.27 5.07
CA GLU A 4 13.09 7.16 4.48
C GLU A 4 14.04 6.28 5.32
N MET A 5 13.91 6.34 6.65
CA MET A 5 14.73 5.50 7.54
C MET A 5 14.35 4.03 7.43
N GLN A 6 13.05 3.74 7.34
CA GLN A 6 12.54 2.40 7.08
C GLN A 6 12.98 1.90 5.70
N ASP A 7 12.92 2.72 4.65
CA ASP A 7 13.35 2.32 3.31
C ASP A 7 14.85 2.04 3.24
N ARG A 8 15.66 2.88 3.91
CA ARG A 8 17.09 2.64 4.05
C ARG A 8 17.37 1.33 4.80
N LEU A 9 16.60 1.01 5.83
CA LEU A 9 16.71 -0.27 6.55
C LEU A 9 16.35 -1.45 5.64
N LEU A 10 15.17 -1.41 4.99
CA LEU A 10 14.67 -2.49 4.15
C LEU A 10 15.56 -2.73 2.93
N SER A 11 16.06 -1.67 2.31
CA SER A 11 17.06 -1.74 1.22
C SER A 11 18.33 -2.48 1.67
N ARG A 12 18.88 -2.12 2.84
CA ARG A 12 20.06 -2.81 3.40
C ARG A 12 19.79 -4.28 3.73
N ARG A 13 18.58 -4.61 4.20
CA ARG A 13 18.18 -6.00 4.48
C ARG A 13 18.05 -6.81 3.19
N SER A 14 17.43 -6.25 2.16
CA SER A 14 17.31 -6.85 0.82
C SER A 14 18.68 -7.20 0.23
N GLN A 15 19.63 -6.25 0.24
CA GLN A 15 21.01 -6.46 -0.23
C GLN A 15 21.73 -7.62 0.49
N LYS A 16 21.38 -7.86 1.76
CA LYS A 16 21.93 -8.94 2.59
C LYS A 16 21.09 -10.22 2.56
N LYS A 17 20.03 -10.29 1.73
CA LYS A 17 19.07 -11.40 1.68
C LYS A 17 18.45 -11.72 3.05
N LEU A 18 18.21 -10.69 3.85
CA LEU A 18 17.52 -10.78 5.13
C LEU A 18 16.02 -10.53 4.96
N PRO A 19 15.17 -10.99 5.91
CA PRO A 19 13.74 -10.71 5.88
C PRO A 19 13.45 -9.20 5.76
N LEU A 20 12.52 -8.83 4.88
CA LEU A 20 12.13 -7.43 4.61
C LEU A 20 11.15 -6.91 5.64
N THR A 21 11.57 -6.95 6.90
CA THR A 21 10.77 -6.54 8.05
C THR A 21 11.44 -5.39 8.80
N LEU A 22 10.60 -4.60 9.45
CA LEU A 22 10.96 -3.59 10.43
C LEU A 22 11.54 -4.26 11.70
N PRO A 23 12.15 -3.51 12.62
CA PRO A 23 12.73 -4.07 13.84
C PRO A 23 11.71 -4.81 14.74
N ASP A 24 10.43 -4.44 14.65
CA ASP A 24 9.32 -5.09 15.34
C ASP A 24 8.79 -6.34 14.62
N GLY A 25 9.40 -6.72 13.49
CA GLY A 25 9.01 -7.89 12.71
C GLY A 25 7.95 -7.61 11.64
N ARG A 26 7.36 -6.40 11.60
CA ARG A 26 6.30 -6.07 10.65
C ARG A 26 6.84 -5.78 9.25
N ARG A 27 6.06 -6.10 8.23
CA ARG A 27 6.30 -5.71 6.84
C ARG A 27 5.96 -4.23 6.64
N VAL A 28 6.29 -3.69 5.47
CA VAL A 28 5.82 -2.36 5.04
C VAL A 28 5.01 -2.54 3.77
N ILE A 29 3.70 -2.24 3.86
CA ILE A 29 2.79 -2.27 2.73
C ILE A 29 2.49 -0.83 2.34
N ARG A 30 2.70 -0.48 1.07
CA ARG A 30 2.43 0.86 0.54
C ARG A 30 1.09 0.82 -0.19
N LEU A 31 0.22 1.76 0.13
CA LEU A 31 -1.09 1.94 -0.49
C LEU A 31 -1.00 3.13 -1.45
N PHE A 32 -0.99 2.88 -2.75
CA PHE A 32 -1.12 3.93 -3.78
C PHE A 32 -1.57 3.32 -5.12
N PRO A 33 -2.40 4.01 -5.90
CA PRO A 33 -2.77 3.56 -7.23
C PRO A 33 -1.64 3.80 -8.24
N ASP A 34 -1.57 2.95 -9.27
CA ASP A 34 -0.70 3.12 -10.43
C ASP A 34 -1.47 2.69 -11.68
N TRP A 35 -1.15 3.27 -12.84
CA TRP A 35 -1.91 3.02 -14.06
C TRP A 35 -1.80 1.56 -14.51
N GLY A 36 -2.95 0.97 -14.87
CA GLY A 36 -3.03 -0.42 -15.34
C GLY A 36 -2.86 -1.47 -14.24
N ARG A 37 -2.91 -1.09 -12.95
CA ARG A 37 -2.86 -2.02 -11.82
C ARG A 37 -4.24 -2.30 -11.26
N GLU A 38 -4.54 -3.59 -11.06
CA GLU A 38 -5.77 -4.05 -10.42
C GLU A 38 -5.81 -3.69 -8.93
N TRP A 39 -4.66 -3.75 -8.25
CA TRP A 39 -4.54 -3.55 -6.81
C TRP A 39 -3.58 -2.40 -6.49
N PRO A 40 -3.95 -1.47 -5.58
CA PRO A 40 -3.11 -0.34 -5.20
C PRO A 40 -2.09 -0.72 -4.10
N LEU A 41 -1.54 -1.94 -4.14
CA LEU A 41 -0.80 -2.56 -3.04
C LEU A 41 0.63 -2.91 -3.45
N TRP A 42 1.59 -2.45 -2.66
CA TRP A 42 3.01 -2.59 -2.99
C TRP A 42 3.87 -2.95 -1.79
N GLU A 43 4.96 -3.67 -2.06
CA GLU A 43 5.99 -3.95 -1.08
C GLU A 43 7.36 -3.72 -1.71
N SER A 44 8.01 -2.63 -1.30
CA SER A 44 9.34 -2.27 -1.83
C SER A 44 10.40 -3.32 -1.48
N PHE A 45 11.39 -3.46 -2.35
CA PHE A 45 12.58 -4.32 -2.19
C PHE A 45 12.30 -5.83 -2.14
N SER A 46 11.05 -6.25 -2.32
CA SER A 46 10.66 -7.65 -2.44
C SER A 46 10.71 -8.11 -3.91
N GLU A 47 10.88 -9.42 -4.10
CA GLU A 47 10.74 -10.05 -5.42
C GLU A 47 9.31 -9.89 -5.97
N ARG A 48 8.34 -9.69 -5.09
CA ARG A 48 6.93 -9.51 -5.42
C ARG A 48 6.49 -8.08 -5.12
N TYR A 49 7.02 -7.15 -5.92
CA TYR A 49 6.83 -5.71 -5.73
C TYR A 49 5.35 -5.29 -5.71
N ALA A 50 4.53 -5.86 -6.60
CA ALA A 50 3.09 -5.63 -6.64
C ALA A 50 2.35 -6.78 -5.94
N LEU A 51 1.41 -6.43 -5.06
CA LEU A 51 0.61 -7.37 -4.29
C LEU A 51 -0.84 -7.37 -4.77
N ALA A 52 -1.50 -8.53 -4.66
CA ALA A 52 -2.95 -8.62 -4.75
C ALA A 52 -3.56 -8.67 -3.35
N ALA A 53 -4.85 -8.36 -3.21
CA ALA A 53 -5.52 -8.46 -1.90
C ALA A 53 -5.43 -9.86 -1.28
N ARG A 54 -5.43 -10.93 -2.11
CA ARG A 54 -5.26 -12.32 -1.65
C ARG A 54 -3.90 -12.62 -1.01
N ASP A 55 -2.91 -11.76 -1.21
CA ASP A 55 -1.58 -11.91 -0.64
C ASP A 55 -1.50 -11.30 0.79
N LEU A 56 -2.60 -10.70 1.26
CA LEU A 56 -2.76 -10.12 2.58
C LEU A 56 -4.01 -10.71 3.25
N PRO A 57 -4.05 -10.85 4.58
CA PRO A 57 -5.20 -11.37 5.30
C PRO A 57 -6.31 -10.30 5.48
N LEU A 58 -6.69 -9.64 4.40
CA LEU A 58 -7.75 -8.63 4.40
C LEU A 58 -9.12 -9.29 4.41
N SER A 59 -10.07 -8.71 5.13
CA SER A 59 -11.48 -9.05 5.00
C SER A 59 -11.94 -8.88 3.54
N ARG A 60 -12.88 -9.73 3.11
CA ARG A 60 -13.45 -9.68 1.75
C ARG A 60 -14.07 -8.31 1.43
N GLU A 61 -14.70 -7.68 2.42
CA GLU A 61 -15.30 -6.36 2.31
C GLU A 61 -14.22 -5.30 2.04
N LEU A 62 -13.18 -5.23 2.87
CA LEU A 62 -12.09 -4.28 2.68
C LEU A 62 -11.35 -4.49 1.34
N ALA A 63 -11.16 -5.74 0.93
CA ALA A 63 -10.60 -6.04 -0.38
C ALA A 63 -11.49 -5.52 -1.53
N ALA A 64 -12.81 -5.67 -1.42
CA ALA A 64 -13.74 -5.14 -2.42
C ALA A 64 -13.72 -3.60 -2.46
N ASP A 65 -13.69 -2.95 -1.29
CA ASP A 65 -13.65 -1.49 -1.20
C ASP A 65 -12.35 -0.91 -1.78
N LEU A 66 -11.21 -1.54 -1.50
CA LEU A 66 -9.91 -1.18 -2.11
C LEU A 66 -9.94 -1.31 -3.63
N HIS A 67 -10.53 -2.40 -4.13
CA HIS A 67 -10.67 -2.62 -5.57
C HIS A 67 -11.56 -1.54 -6.21
N GLN A 68 -12.69 -1.20 -5.58
CA GLN A 68 -13.59 -0.16 -6.07
C GLN A 68 -12.93 1.23 -6.04
N TRP A 69 -12.22 1.56 -4.96
CA TRP A 69 -11.49 2.82 -4.84
C TRP A 69 -10.38 2.96 -5.88
N ASN A 70 -9.64 1.88 -6.16
CA ASN A 70 -8.66 1.85 -7.24
C ASN A 70 -9.32 1.93 -8.63
N ALA A 71 -10.48 1.29 -8.84
CA ALA A 71 -11.20 1.38 -10.12
C ALA A 71 -11.60 2.83 -10.47
N VAL A 72 -11.92 3.66 -9.47
CA VAL A 72 -12.16 5.10 -9.68
C VAL A 72 -10.91 5.82 -10.19
N TRP A 73 -9.71 5.43 -9.72
CA TRP A 73 -8.46 5.94 -10.27
C TRP A 73 -8.27 5.49 -11.72
N GLN A 74 -8.45 4.19 -12.00
CA GLN A 74 -8.22 3.62 -13.34
C GLN A 74 -9.19 4.13 -14.40
N ALA A 75 -10.38 4.62 -14.01
CA ALA A 75 -11.39 5.12 -14.93
C ALA A 75 -11.14 6.55 -15.42
N ARG A 76 -10.15 7.25 -14.87
CA ARG A 76 -9.80 8.62 -15.21
C ARG A 76 -8.75 8.67 -16.31
N ASP A 77 -8.71 9.79 -17.02
CA ASP A 77 -7.56 10.13 -17.85
C ASP A 77 -6.41 10.68 -16.98
N GLU A 78 -5.16 10.49 -17.43
CA GLU A 78 -3.96 10.92 -16.68
C GLU A 78 -3.92 12.42 -16.39
N THR A 79 -4.60 13.23 -17.21
CA THR A 79 -4.64 14.69 -17.10
C THR A 79 -5.82 15.18 -16.27
N GLU A 80 -6.79 14.33 -15.94
CA GLU A 80 -7.94 14.70 -15.13
C GLU A 80 -7.54 14.84 -13.66
N PRO A 81 -8.13 15.79 -12.92
CA PRO A 81 -7.91 15.88 -11.48
C PRO A 81 -8.45 14.64 -10.76
N VAL A 82 -7.93 14.40 -9.55
CA VAL A 82 -8.46 13.36 -8.66
C VAL A 82 -9.88 13.74 -8.24
N PRO A 83 -10.87 12.81 -8.27
CA PRO A 83 -12.25 13.11 -7.92
C PRO A 83 -12.36 13.60 -6.48
N GLU A 84 -13.31 14.49 -6.23
CA GLU A 84 -13.61 14.98 -4.89
C GLU A 84 -13.91 13.80 -3.95
N GLY A 85 -13.35 13.84 -2.74
CA GLY A 85 -13.53 12.80 -1.72
C GLY A 85 -12.71 11.52 -1.95
N TRP A 86 -11.98 11.38 -3.05
CA TRP A 86 -11.17 10.18 -3.31
C TRP A 86 -10.03 10.02 -2.30
N ILE A 87 -9.38 11.13 -1.93
CA ILE A 87 -8.29 11.13 -0.92
C ILE A 87 -8.86 10.80 0.46
N GLU A 88 -9.99 11.39 0.83
CA GLU A 88 -10.69 11.12 2.09
C GLU A 88 -11.10 9.65 2.18
N HIS A 89 -11.61 9.07 1.09
CA HIS A 89 -11.90 7.64 1.01
C HIS A 89 -10.62 6.79 1.16
N GLY A 90 -9.52 7.19 0.53
CA GLY A 90 -8.21 6.56 0.69
C GLY A 90 -7.74 6.53 2.15
N ARG A 91 -7.93 7.62 2.91
CA ARG A 91 -7.62 7.67 4.35
C ARG A 91 -8.46 6.70 5.18
N LEU A 92 -9.75 6.56 4.87
CA LEU A 92 -10.62 5.60 5.55
C LEU A 92 -10.18 4.16 5.28
N LEU A 93 -9.80 3.85 4.04
CA LEU A 93 -9.29 2.54 3.66
C LEU A 93 -7.93 2.26 4.30
N HIS A 94 -7.03 3.25 4.33
CA HIS A 94 -5.75 3.17 5.03
C HIS A 94 -5.94 2.83 6.51
N ALA A 95 -6.84 3.53 7.22
CA ALA A 95 -7.11 3.27 8.63
C ALA A 95 -7.61 1.83 8.86
N ARG A 96 -8.56 1.36 8.04
CA ARG A 96 -9.09 -0.02 8.12
C ARG A 96 -8.02 -1.07 7.80
N MET A 97 -7.17 -0.80 6.81
CA MET A 97 -6.03 -1.67 6.50
C MET A 97 -5.03 -1.72 7.64
N GLN A 98 -4.70 -0.57 8.23
CA GLN A 98 -3.76 -0.50 9.35
C GLN A 98 -4.28 -1.26 10.57
N GLU A 99 -5.59 -1.22 10.84
CA GLU A 99 -6.22 -2.00 11.90
C GLU A 99 -6.13 -3.51 11.63
N GLN A 100 -6.51 -3.97 10.44
CA GLN A 100 -6.49 -5.41 10.11
C GLN A 100 -5.08 -6.00 9.99
N LEU A 101 -4.08 -5.16 9.70
CA LEU A 101 -2.70 -5.59 9.50
C LEU A 101 -1.77 -5.21 10.65
N ASP A 102 -2.26 -4.65 11.77
CA ASP A 102 -1.40 -4.01 12.79
C ASP A 102 -0.26 -4.91 13.30
N GLU A 103 -0.53 -6.21 13.47
CA GLU A 103 0.46 -7.20 13.92
C GLU A 103 1.43 -7.65 12.81
N LEU A 104 1.07 -7.47 11.54
CA LEU A 104 1.77 -8.02 10.38
C LEU A 104 2.51 -6.96 9.56
N ALA A 105 1.97 -5.75 9.47
CA ALA A 105 2.47 -4.71 8.61
C ALA A 105 2.17 -3.29 9.13
N GLU A 106 3.10 -2.39 8.88
CA GLU A 106 2.81 -0.95 8.83
C GLU A 106 2.32 -0.61 7.41
N VAL A 107 1.15 0.03 7.31
CA VAL A 107 0.56 0.45 6.04
C VAL A 107 0.87 1.93 5.81
N ARG A 108 1.49 2.25 4.68
CA ARG A 108 1.81 3.64 4.31
C ARG A 108 0.78 4.23 3.34
N PRO A 109 0.24 5.43 3.62
CA PRO A 109 -0.71 6.11 2.74
C PRO A 109 0.02 6.88 1.62
N ASP A 110 0.76 6.17 0.78
CA ASP A 110 1.58 6.77 -0.28
C ASP A 110 0.74 7.49 -1.36
N PHE A 111 -0.57 7.22 -1.43
CA PHE A 111 -1.52 7.96 -2.28
C PHE A 111 -1.65 9.45 -1.94
N GLU A 112 -1.14 9.90 -0.78
CA GLU A 112 -1.09 11.32 -0.40
C GLU A 112 0.17 12.04 -0.88
N MET A 113 1.16 11.30 -1.42
CA MET A 113 2.38 11.92 -1.93
C MET A 113 2.11 12.55 -3.30
N PRO A 114 2.43 13.84 -3.50
CA PRO A 114 2.23 14.56 -4.76
C PRO A 114 3.16 14.08 -5.88
#